data_AF-A0A382Y0A5-F1
#
_entry.id   AF-A0A382Y0A5-F1
#
_cell.length_a   1.000
_cell.length_b   1.000
_cell.length_c   1.000
_cell.angle_alpha   90.00
_cell.angle_beta   90.00
_cell.angle_gamma   90.00
#
_symmetry.space_group_name_H-M   'P 1'
#
loop_
_entity.id
_entity.type
_entity.pdbx_description
1 polymer ?
#
loop_
_entity_poly.entity_id
_entity_poly.type
_entity_poly.pdbx_seq_one_letter_code
_entity_poly.pdbx_strand_id
1 'polypeptide(L)' 'MIKDSPILTVRRKFRRPTDAQLQSFNKASTGFVVDSQDGNGALDYRIKPLVDDISSAFFGVAVTCQTGPSDN' A
#
# COMPACT_ATOMS: atom_id res chain seq x y z
N MET A 1 -14.54 24.59 3.35
CA MET A 1 -13.91 25.24 2.18
C MET A 1 -14.99 26.04 1.45
N ILE A 2 -14.75 27.27 0.99
CA ILE A 2 -15.75 28.13 0.30
C ILE A 2 -16.01 27.69 -1.16
N LYS A 3 -15.29 26.66 -1.63
CA LYS A 3 -15.38 26.08 -2.97
C LYS A 3 -15.70 24.59 -2.85
N ASP A 4 -16.38 24.03 -3.86
CA ASP A 4 -16.70 22.60 -3.92
C ASP A 4 -15.44 21.75 -3.71
N SER A 5 -15.56 20.69 -2.90
CA SER A 5 -14.46 19.75 -2.68
C SER A 5 -14.04 19.11 -4.00
N PRO A 6 -12.72 18.94 -4.24
CA PRO A 6 -12.25 18.23 -5.42
C PRO A 6 -12.81 16.80 -5.42
N ILE A 7 -13.35 16.38 -6.56
CA ILE A 7 -13.87 15.01 -6.71
C ILE A 7 -12.67 14.06 -6.80
N LEU A 8 -12.61 13.08 -5.89
CA LEU A 8 -11.62 12.01 -5.94
C LEU A 8 -11.71 11.27 -7.28
N THR A 9 -10.57 11.15 -7.97
CA THR A 9 -10.48 10.40 -9.23
C THR A 9 -9.75 9.09 -8.99
N VAL A 10 -10.29 8.00 -9.55
CA VAL A 10 -9.70 6.66 -9.42
C VAL A 10 -9.17 6.21 -10.78
N ARG A 11 -7.90 5.80 -10.83
CA ARG A 11 -7.34 5.12 -11.99
C ARG A 11 -7.92 3.71 -12.11
N ARG A 12 -9.04 3.58 -12.81
CA ARG A 12 -9.80 2.31 -12.91
C ARG A 12 -9.12 1.23 -13.76
N LYS A 13 -8.40 1.62 -14.81
CA LYS A 13 -7.84 0.71 -15.82
C LYS A 13 -6.30 0.73 -15.78
N PHE A 14 -5.70 -0.28 -15.18
CA PHE A 14 -4.26 -0.54 -15.22
C PHE A 14 -3.99 -2.03 -15.07
N ARG A 15 -2.83 -2.50 -15.55
CA ARG A 15 -2.43 -3.90 -15.41
C ARG A 15 -2.19 -4.22 -13.94
N ARG A 16 -2.99 -5.12 -13.39
CA ARG A 16 -2.80 -5.69 -12.05
C ARG A 16 -1.96 -6.97 -12.15
N PRO A 17 -1.17 -7.30 -11.11
CA PRO A 17 -0.58 -8.63 -10.97
C PRO A 17 -1.66 -9.72 -11.00
N THR A 18 -1.29 -10.93 -11.40
CA THR A 18 -2.20 -12.08 -11.33
C THR A 18 -2.40 -12.52 -9.88
N ASP A 19 -3.47 -13.27 -9.60
CA ASP A 19 -3.70 -13.82 -8.27
C ASP A 19 -2.54 -14.71 -7.82
N ALA A 20 -1.95 -15.50 -8.73
CA ALA A 20 -0.78 -16.32 -8.42
C ALA A 20 0.43 -15.47 -7.97
N GLN A 21 0.66 -14.32 -8.61
CA GLN A 21 1.71 -13.38 -8.21
C GLN A 21 1.42 -12.69 -6.87
N LEU A 22 0.14 -12.47 -6.52
CA LEU A 22 -0.22 -11.91 -5.22
C LEU A 22 -0.07 -12.97 -4.12
N GLN A 23 -0.54 -14.19 -4.35
CA GLN A 23 -0.52 -15.27 -3.36
C GLN A 23 0.89 -15.73 -3.00
N SER A 24 1.91 -15.48 -3.84
CA SER A 24 3.30 -15.75 -3.47
C SER A 24 3.80 -14.90 -2.29
N PHE A 25 3.11 -13.81 -1.95
CA PHE A 25 3.43 -12.97 -0.78
C PHE A 25 2.69 -13.38 0.50
N ASN A 26 1.83 -14.40 0.44
CA ASN A 26 1.10 -14.83 1.63
C ASN A 26 2.06 -15.29 2.73
N LYS A 27 2.00 -14.65 3.90
CA LYS A 27 2.90 -14.84 5.05
C LYS A 27 4.38 -14.53 4.77
N ALA A 28 4.70 -13.83 3.68
CA ALA A 28 6.07 -13.38 3.43
C ALA A 28 6.46 -12.26 4.41
N SER A 29 7.69 -12.32 4.92
CA SER A 29 8.27 -11.21 5.70
C SER A 29 8.57 -10.04 4.77
N THR A 30 8.21 -8.82 5.18
CA THR A 30 8.55 -7.60 4.42
C THR A 30 10.07 -7.42 4.28
N GLY A 31 10.86 -7.87 5.27
CA GLY A 31 12.32 -7.88 5.18
C GLY A 31 12.83 -8.73 4.02
N PHE A 32 12.33 -9.97 3.88
CA PHE A 32 12.72 -10.84 2.76
C PHE A 32 12.29 -10.29 1.39
N VAL A 33 11.16 -9.59 1.34
CA VAL A 33 10.74 -8.90 0.10
C VAL A 33 11.71 -7.77 -0.24
N VAL A 34 12.12 -6.96 0.73
CA VAL A 34 13.10 -5.88 0.53
C VAL A 34 14.49 -6.43 0.17
N ASP A 35 14.93 -7.51 0.81
CA ASP A 35 16.19 -8.19 0.48
C ASP A 35 16.19 -8.68 -0.98
N SER A 36 15.05 -9.20 -1.47
CA SER A 36 14.89 -9.62 -2.87
C SER A 36 14.92 -8.45 -3.88
N GLN A 37 14.86 -7.21 -3.38
CA GLN A 37 14.91 -5.97 -4.16
C GLN A 37 16.25 -5.22 -3.92
N ASP A 38 17.32 -5.95 -3.60
CA ASP A 38 18.65 -5.39 -3.29
C ASP A 38 18.60 -4.35 -2.16
N GLY A 39 17.73 -4.56 -1.17
CA GLY A 39 17.54 -3.65 -0.03
C GLY A 39 16.67 -2.43 -0.31
N ASN A 40 15.95 -2.39 -1.43
CA ASN A 40 15.07 -1.27 -1.81
C ASN A 40 13.59 -1.58 -1.55
N GLY A 41 12.74 -0.55 -1.54
CA GLY A 41 11.28 -0.72 -1.54
C GLY A 41 10.58 -0.69 -0.18
N ALA A 42 11.33 -0.49 0.92
CA ALA A 42 10.76 -0.29 2.25
C ALA A 42 10.01 1.05 2.37
N LEU A 43 9.00 1.10 3.24
CA LEU A 43 8.38 2.35 3.68
C LEU A 43 9.28 3.09 4.67
N ASP A 44 9.03 4.40 4.84
CA ASP A 44 9.71 5.22 5.85
C ASP A 44 9.51 4.62 7.25
N TYR A 45 10.59 4.54 8.04
CA TYR A 45 10.61 3.90 9.35
C TYR A 45 9.61 4.48 10.36
N ARG A 46 9.10 5.71 10.13
CA ARG A 46 8.10 6.38 10.96
C ARG A 46 6.68 5.85 10.71
N ILE A 47 6.43 5.14 9.62
CA ILE A 47 5.16 4.46 9.37
C ILE A 47 5.15 3.18 10.19
N LYS A 48 4.16 3.04 11.08
CA LYS A 48 4.04 1.92 12.03
C LYS A 48 2.66 1.27 11.93
N PRO A 49 2.56 -0.05 12.16
CA PRO A 49 1.28 -0.69 12.34
C PRO A 49 0.58 -0.13 13.59
N LEU A 50 -0.74 0.04 13.51
CA LEU A 50 -1.55 0.43 14.68
C LEU A 50 -1.82 -0.74 15.63
N VAL A 51 -1.83 -1.96 15.10
CA VAL A 51 -2.01 -3.20 15.86
C VAL A 51 -0.71 -3.97 15.77
N ASP A 52 -0.12 -4.28 16.92
CA ASP A 52 1.13 -5.05 17.01
C ASP A 52 0.82 -6.56 17.10
N ASP A 53 0.18 -7.09 16.05
CA ASP A 53 -0.13 -8.51 15.90
C ASP A 53 0.28 -8.94 14.49
N ILE A 54 0.91 -10.12 14.38
CA ILE A 54 1.25 -10.72 13.08
C ILE A 54 0.03 -10.95 12.18
N SER A 55 -1.17 -11.07 12.77
CA SER A 55 -2.43 -11.13 12.04
C SER A 55 -2.76 -9.83 11.27
N SER A 56 -2.12 -8.71 11.61
CA SER A 56 -2.31 -7.43 10.93
C SER A 56 -1.47 -7.29 9.65
N ALA A 57 -0.66 -8.29 9.30
CA ALA A 57 0.10 -8.31 8.06
C ALA A 57 -0.85 -8.46 6.85
N PHE A 58 -0.60 -7.71 5.79
CA PHE A 58 -1.38 -7.76 4.56
C PHE A 58 -0.49 -7.64 3.33
N PHE A 59 -1.01 -8.11 2.20
CA PHE A 59 -0.41 -7.96 0.87
C PHE A 59 -1.53 -7.67 -0.14
N GLY A 60 -1.22 -6.95 -1.21
CA GLY A 60 -2.22 -6.61 -2.22
C GLY A 60 -1.76 -5.58 -3.24
N VAL A 61 -2.67 -5.18 -4.11
CA VAL A 61 -2.42 -4.16 -5.13
C VAL A 61 -2.68 -2.78 -4.53
N ALA A 62 -1.67 -1.91 -4.55
CA ALA A 62 -1.80 -0.54 -4.08
C ALA A 62 -2.83 0.25 -4.92
N VAL A 63 -3.76 0.91 -4.23
CA VAL A 63 -4.61 1.97 -4.79
C VAL A 63 -4.23 3.25 -4.05
N THR A 64 -3.56 4.15 -4.75
CA THR A 64 -3.03 5.37 -4.12
C THR A 64 -4.09 6.45 -4.07
N CYS A 65 -4.13 7.19 -2.96
CA CYS A 65 -4.83 8.45 -2.84
C CYS A 65 -3.83 9.54 -2.46
N GLN A 66 -4.07 10.76 -2.93
CA GLN A 66 -3.35 11.95 -2.49
C GLN A 66 -4.39 12.92 -1.97
N THR A 67 -4.25 13.28 -0.71
CA THR A 67 -5.20 14.14 0.01
C THR A 67 -4.50 15.39 0.54
N GLY A 68 -5.26 16.48 0.64
CA GLY A 68 -4.83 17.69 1.32
C GLY A 68 -5.16 17.66 2.82
N PRO A 69 -4.64 18.62 3.61
CA PRO A 69 -5.11 18.83 4.98
C PRO A 69 -6.63 19.03 5.02
N SER A 70 -7.31 18.27 5.89
CA SER A 70 -8.77 18.30 6.05
C SER A 70 -9.58 17.91 4.80
N ASP A 71 -9.03 17.04 3.95
CA ASP A 71 -9.68 16.45 2.77
C ASP A 71 -9.54 14.92 2.87
N ASN A 72 -10.63 14.18 3.10
CA ASN A 72 -10.61 12.73 3.35
C ASN A 72 -11.65 11.96 2.55
#